data_AF-A0A2V9SSC1-F1
#
_entry.id   AF-A0A2V9SSC1-F1
#
_cell.length_a   1.000
_cell.length_b   1.000
_cell.length_c   1.000
_cell.angle_alpha   90.00
_cell.angle_beta   90.00
_cell.angle_gamma   90.00
#
_symmetry.space_group_name_H-M   'P 1'
#
loop_
_entity.id
_entity.type
_entity.pdbx_description
1 polymer ?
#
loop_
_entity_poly.entity_id
_entity_poly.type
_entity_poly.pdbx_seq_one_letter_code
_entity_poly.pdbx_strand_id
1 'polypeptide(L)'
;MAGETSGVVSNVDLGNISFQDPESARANFSRAVSRLSPGLAGALPALLAESPDPDSALMLFDRLVSEASPEVVRLLDRHNSLAHYAIVVFGHSRFLGETLIQNTDLLHS
;
A
#
# COMPACT_ATOMS: atom_id res chain seq x y z
N MET A 1 -15.95 21.12 27.05
CA MET A 1 -15.24 19.93 27.53
C MET A 1 -15.13 19.01 26.33
N ALA A 2 -13.98 19.06 25.67
CA ALA A 2 -13.71 18.34 24.43
C ALA A 2 -12.92 17.09 24.74
N GLY A 3 -13.21 16.00 24.05
CA GLY A 3 -12.37 14.81 24.03
C GLY A 3 -13.18 13.53 23.90
N GLU A 4 -12.66 12.62 23.08
CA GLU A 4 -12.97 11.19 23.05
C GLU A 4 -14.06 10.73 22.07
N THR A 5 -13.85 10.98 20.78
CA THR A 5 -14.22 10.01 19.74
C THR A 5 -12.99 9.21 19.33
N SER A 6 -12.78 8.12 20.07
CA SER A 6 -12.43 6.79 19.56
C SER A 6 -11.30 6.70 18.51
N GLY A 7 -10.08 6.49 19.00
CA GLY A 7 -8.92 6.10 18.21
C GLY A 7 -9.01 4.66 17.68
N VAL A 8 -9.75 4.47 16.59
CA VAL A 8 -9.69 3.26 15.76
C VAL A 8 -8.98 3.61 14.45
N VAL A 9 -7.72 4.02 14.55
CA VAL A 9 -6.76 3.77 13.49
C VAL A 9 -5.83 2.70 14.03
N SER A 10 -6.29 1.47 13.80
CA SER A 10 -5.71 0.19 14.17
C SER A 10 -4.19 0.25 14.22
N ASN A 11 -3.62 -0.17 15.36
CA ASN A 11 -2.21 -0.48 15.48
C ASN A 11 -1.94 -1.69 14.59
N VAL A 12 -1.74 -1.41 13.30
CA VAL A 12 -1.47 -2.42 12.30
C VAL A 12 -0.06 -2.96 12.57
N ASP A 13 0.00 -4.23 12.97
CA ASP A 13 1.25 -4.86 13.37
C ASP A 13 2.10 -5.23 12.15
N LEU A 14 3.06 -4.36 11.83
CA LEU A 14 4.13 -4.62 10.86
C LEU A 14 5.23 -5.52 11.44
N GLY A 15 5.18 -5.86 12.74
CA GLY A 15 6.25 -6.50 13.49
C GLY A 15 6.63 -7.91 13.01
N ASN A 16 5.78 -8.55 12.20
CA ASN A 16 6.08 -9.85 11.60
C ASN A 16 6.69 -9.76 10.18
N ILE A 17 6.90 -8.54 9.65
CA ILE A 17 7.48 -8.32 8.32
C ILE A 17 8.93 -7.89 8.48
N SER A 18 9.85 -8.59 7.83
CA SER A 18 11.29 -8.29 7.87
C SER A 18 11.66 -7.19 6.88
N PHE A 19 11.38 -5.94 7.23
CA PHE A 19 11.85 -4.77 6.49
C PHE A 19 13.35 -4.55 6.71
N GLN A 20 14.07 -4.17 5.65
CA GLN A 20 15.46 -3.73 5.70
C GLN A 20 15.56 -2.33 6.35
N ASP A 21 14.60 -1.44 6.07
CA ASP A 21 14.50 -0.11 6.68
C ASP A 21 13.13 0.08 7.36
N PRO A 22 13.01 -0.32 8.64
CA PRO A 22 11.75 -0.21 9.38
C PRO A 22 11.24 1.23 9.56
N GLU A 23 12.13 2.22 9.59
CA GLU A 23 11.75 3.63 9.77
C GLU A 23 11.08 4.15 8.50
N SER A 24 11.73 3.95 7.34
CA SER A 24 11.15 4.28 6.05
C SER A 24 9.86 3.48 5.79
N ALA A 25 9.85 2.19 6.13
CA ALA A 25 8.66 1.35 5.99
C ALA A 25 7.48 1.93 6.79
N ARG A 26 7.69 2.29 8.06
CA ARG A 26 6.64 2.89 8.89
C ARG A 26 6.11 4.21 8.31
N ALA A 27 7.00 5.06 7.80
CA ALA A 27 6.63 6.33 7.18
C ALA A 27 5.82 6.12 5.89
N ASN A 28 6.27 5.23 5.00
CA ASN A 28 5.60 4.87 3.76
C ASN A 28 4.22 4.24 4.05
N PHE A 29 4.15 3.33 5.02
CA PHE A 29 2.90 2.70 5.45
C PHE A 29 1.89 3.73 5.92
N SER A 30 2.31 4.63 6.82
CA SER A 30 1.43 5.67 7.36
C SER A 30 0.87 6.59 6.27
N ARG A 31 1.66 6.90 5.24
CA ARG A 31 1.21 7.73 4.11
C ARG A 31 0.29 6.94 3.18
N ALA A 32 0.61 5.68 2.90
CA ALA A 32 -0.24 4.84 2.07
C ALA A 32 -1.63 4.68 2.69
N VAL A 33 -1.72 4.23 3.94
CA VAL A 33 -3.01 3.94 4.59
C VAL A 33 -3.90 5.17 4.78
N SER A 34 -3.34 6.38 4.86
CA SER A 34 -4.14 7.61 4.97
C SER A 34 -4.93 7.94 3.70
N ARG A 35 -4.67 7.22 2.60
CA ARG A 35 -5.31 7.42 1.28
C ARG A 35 -6.23 6.26 0.89
N LEU A 36 -6.20 5.16 1.64
CA LEU A 36 -6.93 3.94 1.31
C LEU A 36 -8.24 3.86 2.09
N SER A 37 -9.16 3.01 1.63
CA SER A 37 -10.26 2.56 2.46
C SER A 37 -9.77 1.79 3.69
N PRO A 38 -10.54 1.75 4.80
CA PRO A 38 -10.18 0.96 5.98
C PRO A 38 -9.99 -0.53 5.67
N GLY A 39 -10.74 -1.08 4.70
CA GLY A 39 -10.63 -2.47 4.29
C GLY A 39 -9.28 -2.78 3.65
N LEU A 40 -8.87 -1.99 2.67
CA LEU A 40 -7.60 -2.18 1.99
C LEU A 40 -6.41 -1.84 2.92
N ALA A 41 -6.53 -0.80 3.75
CA ALA A 41 -5.53 -0.46 4.77
C ALA A 41 -5.30 -1.61 5.76
N GLY A 42 -6.37 -2.30 6.18
CA GLY A 42 -6.28 -3.47 7.07
C GLY A 42 -5.69 -4.71 6.41
N ALA A 43 -5.84 -4.87 5.09
CA ALA A 43 -5.30 -6.01 4.34
C ALA A 43 -3.83 -5.83 3.93
N LEU A 44 -3.36 -4.57 3.82
CA LEU A 44 -2.01 -4.24 3.33
C LEU A 44 -0.86 -4.98 4.02
N PRO A 45 -0.83 -5.19 5.36
CA PRO A 45 0.27 -5.92 6.01
C PRO A 45 0.34 -7.38 5.60
N ALA A 46 -0.81 -8.04 5.46
CA ALA A 46 -0.84 -9.43 5.01
C ALA A 46 -0.29 -9.55 3.59
N LEU A 47 -0.66 -8.62 2.71
CA LEU A 47 -0.13 -8.55 1.34
C LEU A 47 1.39 -8.31 1.32
N LEU A 48 1.89 -7.41 2.18
CA LEU A 48 3.33 -7.12 2.26
C LEU A 48 4.13 -8.28 2.85
N ALA A 49 3.56 -9.05 3.79
CA ALA A 49 4.20 -10.23 4.37
C ALA A 49 4.43 -11.35 3.34
N GLU A 50 3.66 -11.38 2.26
CA GLU A 50 3.82 -12.31 1.14
C GLU A 50 4.82 -11.81 0.08
N SER A 51 5.31 -10.57 0.19
CA SER A 51 6.23 -9.97 -0.79
C SER A 51 7.66 -10.51 -0.60
N PRO A 52 8.39 -10.85 -1.68
CA PRO A 52 9.81 -11.18 -1.60
C PRO A 52 10.69 -9.97 -1.24
N ASP A 53 10.22 -8.75 -1.51
CA ASP A 53 10.85 -7.48 -1.13
C ASP A 53 9.77 -6.54 -0.57
N PRO A 54 9.51 -6.57 0.75
CA PRO A 54 8.46 -5.76 1.37
C PRO A 54 8.80 -4.26 1.36
N ASP A 55 10.08 -3.88 1.42
CA ASP A 55 10.52 -2.48 1.36
C ASP A 55 10.21 -1.87 -0.01
N SER A 56 10.62 -2.53 -1.10
CA SER A 56 10.32 -2.09 -2.46
C SER A 56 8.82 -2.07 -2.71
N ALA A 57 8.11 -3.13 -2.29
CA ALA A 57 6.67 -3.23 -2.45
C ALA A 57 5.93 -2.05 -1.80
N LEU A 58 6.27 -1.75 -0.55
CA LEU A 58 5.62 -0.67 0.20
C LEU A 58 6.01 0.72 -0.32
N MET A 59 7.29 0.94 -0.67
CA MET A 59 7.74 2.21 -1.23
C MET A 59 7.00 2.53 -2.53
N LEU A 60 6.93 1.57 -3.47
CA LEU A 60 6.27 1.77 -4.75
C LEU A 60 4.75 1.84 -4.61
N PHE A 61 4.16 1.11 -3.66
CA PHE A 61 2.73 1.20 -3.37
C PHE A 61 2.33 2.55 -2.77
N ASP A 62 3.07 3.06 -1.78
CA ASP A 62 2.87 4.43 -1.25
C ASP A 62 2.94 5.46 -2.39
N ARG A 63 3.92 5.29 -3.29
CA ARG A 63 4.09 6.16 -4.45
C ARG A 63 2.91 6.07 -5.42
N LEU A 64 2.44 4.86 -5.75
CA LEU A 64 1.26 4.64 -6.59
C LEU A 64 0.05 5.39 -6.03
N VAL A 65 -0.28 5.17 -4.75
CA VAL A 65 -1.48 5.78 -4.15
C VAL A 65 -1.34 7.28 -3.91
N SER A 66 -0.10 7.78 -3.85
CA SER A 66 0.19 9.21 -3.69
C SER A 66 0.18 9.98 -5.01
N GLU A 67 0.64 9.38 -6.11
CA GLU A 67 0.77 10.01 -7.42
C GLU A 67 -0.43 9.73 -8.35
N ALA A 68 -1.16 8.63 -8.14
CA ALA A 68 -2.25 8.25 -9.01
C ALA A 68 -3.49 9.14 -8.84
N SER A 69 -4.38 9.08 -9.85
CA SER A 69 -5.66 9.77 -9.77
C SER A 69 -6.54 9.14 -8.67
N PRO A 70 -7.49 9.91 -8.09
CA PRO A 70 -8.45 9.36 -7.13
C PRO A 70 -9.27 8.18 -7.69
N GLU A 71 -9.38 8.05 -9.02
CA GLU A 71 -10.06 6.93 -9.65
C GLU A 71 -9.29 5.63 -9.50
N VAL A 72 -7.97 5.66 -9.67
CA VAL A 72 -7.10 4.48 -9.48
C VAL A 72 -7.21 4.00 -8.04
N VAL A 73 -7.16 4.91 -7.06
CA VAL A 73 -7.31 4.55 -5.63
C VAL A 73 -8.67 3.90 -5.38
N ARG A 74 -9.76 4.47 -5.92
CA ARG A 74 -11.10 3.84 -5.83
C ARG A 74 -11.15 2.47 -6.50
N LEU A 75 -10.40 2.26 -7.57
CA LEU A 75 -10.34 0.98 -8.28
C LEU A 75 -9.63 -0.08 -7.43
N LEU A 76 -8.50 0.29 -6.80
CA LEU A 76 -7.79 -0.56 -5.84
C LEU A 76 -8.69 -0.93 -4.65
N ASP A 77 -9.43 0.04 -4.09
CA ASP A 77 -10.37 -0.18 -2.99
C ASP A 77 -11.54 -1.09 -3.40
N ARG A 78 -12.03 -0.96 -4.64
CA ARG A 78 -13.13 -1.79 -5.15
C ARG A 78 -12.68 -3.21 -5.47
N HIS A 79 -11.47 -3.35 -5.97
CA HIS A 79 -10.90 -4.61 -6.44
C HIS A 79 -9.60 -4.90 -5.70
N ASN A 80 -9.72 -5.47 -4.49
CA ASN A 80 -8.56 -5.84 -3.65
C ASN A 80 -7.52 -6.71 -4.39
N SER A 81 -7.94 -7.49 -5.40
CA SER A 81 -7.02 -8.25 -6.26
C SER A 81 -6.03 -7.38 -7.02
N LEU A 82 -6.40 -6.16 -7.42
CA LEU A 82 -5.50 -5.22 -8.08
C LEU A 82 -4.42 -4.71 -7.13
N ALA A 83 -4.77 -4.47 -5.86
CA ALA A 83 -3.79 -4.11 -4.84
C ALA A 83 -2.81 -5.27 -4.59
N HIS A 84 -3.31 -6.50 -4.52
CA HIS A 84 -2.46 -7.69 -4.42
C HIS A 84 -1.50 -7.80 -5.63
N TYR A 85 -1.99 -7.67 -6.86
CA TYR A 85 -1.14 -7.73 -8.05
C TYR A 85 -0.10 -6.61 -8.10
N ALA A 86 -0.48 -5.38 -7.73
CA ALA A 86 0.46 -4.27 -7.63
C ALA A 86 1.58 -4.56 -6.63
N ILE A 87 1.23 -5.03 -5.42
CA ILE A 87 2.21 -5.41 -4.39
C ILE A 87 3.14 -6.52 -4.88
N VAL A 88 2.60 -7.55 -5.53
CA VAL A 88 3.41 -8.64 -6.12
C VAL A 88 4.39 -8.08 -7.15
N VAL A 89 3.93 -7.25 -8.09
CA VAL A 89 4.81 -6.63 -9.10
C VAL A 89 5.90 -5.78 -8.46
N PHE A 90 5.52 -4.93 -7.50
CA PHE A 90 6.44 -4.03 -6.80
C PHE A 90 7.50 -4.76 -5.96
N GLY A 91 7.15 -5.90 -5.38
CA GLY A 91 8.09 -6.76 -4.66
C GLY A 91 9.05 -7.54 -5.58
N HIS A 92 8.64 -7.88 -6.80
CA HIS A 92 9.46 -8.70 -7.70
C HIS A 92 10.34 -7.90 -8.66
N SER A 93 9.91 -6.71 -9.08
CA SER A 93 10.65 -5.93 -10.07
C SER A 93 10.38 -4.45 -9.95
N ARG A 94 11.43 -3.71 -9.58
CA ARG A 94 11.41 -2.24 -9.62
C ARG A 94 11.09 -1.71 -11.01
N PHE A 95 11.64 -2.31 -12.07
CA PHE A 95 11.38 -1.85 -13.44
C PHE A 95 9.90 -1.99 -13.82
N LEU A 96 9.28 -3.14 -13.51
CA LEU A 96 7.85 -3.34 -13.77
C LEU A 96 6.98 -2.47 -12.86
N GLY A 97 7.42 -2.25 -11.63
CA GLY A 97 6.73 -1.35 -10.71
C GLY A 97 6.70 0.10 -11.17
N GLU A 98 7.85 0.63 -11.59
CA GLU A 98 7.93 1.96 -12.21
C GLU A 98 7.09 2.04 -13.49
N THR A 99 7.10 0.98 -14.31
CA THR A 99 6.25 0.90 -15.50
C THR A 99 4.76 0.99 -15.14
N LEU A 100 4.32 0.28 -14.11
CA LEU A 100 2.93 0.31 -13.63
C LEU A 100 2.53 1.69 -13.09
N ILE A 101 3.41 2.36 -12.33
CA ILE A 101 3.16 3.71 -11.82
C ILE A 101 3.02 4.72 -12.97
N GLN A 102 3.82 4.58 -14.03
CA GLN A 102 3.76 5.45 -15.20
C GLN A 102 2.55 5.16 -16.12
N ASN A 103 2.01 3.95 -16.08
CA ASN A 103 0.93 3.47 -16.95
C ASN A 103 -0.21 2.88 -16.09
N THR A 104 -0.80 3.72 -15.23
CA THR A 104 -1.86 3.28 -14.31
C THR A 104 -3.16 2.87 -15.02
N ASP A 105 -3.33 3.22 -16.29
CA ASP A 105 -4.40 2.74 -17.17
C ASP A 105 -4.40 1.21 -17.32
N LEU A 106 -3.26 0.54 -17.13
CA LEU A 106 -3.18 -0.92 -17.09
C LEU A 106 -4.03 -1.55 -15.97
N LEU A 107 -4.34 -0.79 -14.90
CA LEU A 107 -5.21 -1.26 -13.83
C LEU A 107 -6.70 -1.24 -14.22
N HIS A 108 -7.07 -0.53 -15.29
CA HIS A 108 -8.45 -0.37 -15.76
C HIS A 108 -8.89 -1.44 -16.78
N SER A 109 -7.98 -2.35 -17.16
CA SER A 109 -8.24 -3.40 -18.17
C SER A 109 -9.18 -4.50 -17.70
#